data_AF-A0AAV2RG75-F1
#
_entry.id   AF-A0AAV2RG75-F1
#
_cell.length_a   1.000
_cell.length_b   1.000
_cell.length_c   1.000
_cell.angle_alpha   90.00
_cell.angle_beta   90.00
_cell.angle_gamma   90.00
#
_symmetry.space_group_name_H-M   'P 1'
#
loop_
_entity.id
_entity.type
_entity.pdbx_description
1 polymer ?
#
loop_
_entity_poly.entity_id
_entity_poly.type
_entity_poly.pdbx_seq_one_letter_code
_entity_poly.pdbx_strand_id
1 'polypeptide(L)'
;VEFWTCLNHTLAGVSEGQGWLGRPCCSLGVAPGCQWACLTARQPQDLNPHCRHSHEMDLLTCVQRTQVGSGCCAQTQSYKCRASCEAVFADRTPSRRLRKQLSRDCRTHPQVMRCAHTFTRTSPSHKP
;
A
#
# COMPACT_ATOMS: atom_id res chain seq x y z
N VAL A 1 11.66 -29.23 -10.25
CA VAL A 1 11.99 -28.40 -9.06
C VAL A 1 11.30 -29.06 -7.88
N GLU A 2 12.02 -29.42 -6.82
CA GLU A 2 11.44 -30.07 -5.63
C GLU A 2 10.54 -29.09 -4.87
N PHE A 3 9.43 -29.59 -4.32
CA PHE A 3 8.42 -28.80 -3.61
C PHE A 3 9.05 -27.91 -2.52
N TRP A 4 9.94 -28.47 -1.71
CA TRP A 4 10.61 -27.76 -0.62
C TRP A 4 11.55 -26.66 -1.12
N THR A 5 12.23 -26.87 -2.25
CA THR A 5 13.07 -25.85 -2.87
C THR A 5 12.22 -24.67 -3.35
N CYS A 6 11.10 -24.94 -4.03
CA CYS A 6 10.17 -23.91 -4.48
C CYS A 6 9.59 -23.10 -3.30
N LEU A 7 9.19 -23.77 -2.22
CA LEU A 7 8.71 -23.10 -1.01
C LEU A 7 9.77 -22.21 -0.36
N ASN A 8 11.01 -22.67 -0.24
CA ASN A 8 12.06 -21.91 0.42
C ASN A 8 12.41 -20.63 -0.35
N HIS A 9 12.47 -20.70 -1.69
CA HIS A 9 12.65 -19.51 -2.54
C HIS A 9 11.47 -18.53 -2.43
N THR A 10 10.24 -19.04 -2.38
CA THR A 10 9.04 -18.22 -2.18
C THR A 10 9.08 -17.50 -0.84
N LEU A 11 9.39 -18.22 0.24
CA LEU A 11 9.48 -17.69 1.59
C LEU A 11 10.57 -16.62 1.71
N ALA A 12 11.72 -16.80 1.06
CA ALA A 12 12.78 -15.81 0.99
C ALA A 12 12.33 -14.52 0.29
N GLY A 13 11.72 -14.61 -0.90
CA GLY A 13 11.18 -13.42 -1.56
C GLY A 13 10.10 -12.72 -0.74
N VAL A 14 9.32 -13.50 0.02
CA VAL A 14 8.27 -12.99 0.90
C VAL A 14 8.85 -12.26 2.12
N SER A 15 9.92 -12.76 2.72
CA SER A 15 10.55 -12.13 3.88
C SER A 15 11.34 -10.87 3.49
N GLU A 16 11.92 -10.83 2.30
CA GLU A 16 12.69 -9.67 1.82
C GLU A 16 11.81 -8.47 1.48
N GLY A 17 10.52 -8.68 1.16
CA GLY A 17 9.53 -7.62 0.96
C GLY A 17 8.80 -7.18 2.24
N GLN A 18 9.27 -7.61 3.42
CA GLN A 18 8.63 -7.28 4.70
C GLN A 18 8.68 -5.77 4.96
N GLY A 19 7.51 -5.16 5.17
CA GLY A 19 7.38 -3.70 5.35
C GLY A 19 7.03 -2.94 4.06
N TRP A 20 6.96 -3.59 2.89
CA TRP A 20 6.44 -2.94 1.70
C TRP A 20 4.92 -2.78 1.76
N LEU A 21 4.43 -1.53 1.81
CA LEU A 21 3.00 -1.22 1.93
C LEU A 21 2.14 -1.72 0.76
N GLY A 22 2.75 -2.01 -0.40
CA GLY A 22 2.04 -2.45 -1.60
C GLY A 22 1.53 -3.90 -1.52
N ARG A 23 1.98 -4.67 -0.54
CA ARG A 23 1.73 -6.11 -0.49
C ARG A 23 0.25 -6.54 -0.39
N PRO A 24 -0.60 -5.85 0.38
CA PRO A 24 -2.04 -6.15 0.38
C PRO A 24 -2.69 -5.98 -1.01
N CYS A 25 -2.09 -5.18 -1.90
CA CYS A 25 -2.59 -4.98 -3.26
C CYS A 25 -2.44 -6.23 -4.15
N CYS A 26 -1.58 -7.19 -3.80
CA CYS A 26 -1.32 -8.35 -4.67
C CYS A 26 -2.54 -9.27 -4.85
N SER A 27 -3.50 -9.23 -3.94
CA SER A 27 -4.79 -9.93 -4.08
C SER A 27 -5.63 -9.44 -5.28
N LEU A 28 -5.30 -8.29 -5.84
CA LEU A 28 -6.00 -7.64 -6.95
C LEU A 28 -5.43 -8.02 -8.31
N GLY A 29 -4.33 -8.78 -8.34
CA GLY A 29 -3.69 -9.21 -9.58
C GLY A 29 -4.58 -10.15 -10.37
N VAL A 30 -4.75 -9.89 -11.65
CA VAL A 30 -5.58 -10.69 -12.57
C VAL A 30 -4.77 -11.86 -13.13
N ALA A 31 -3.55 -11.58 -13.61
CA ALA A 31 -2.66 -12.59 -14.16
C ALA A 31 -1.86 -13.27 -13.03
N PRO A 32 -1.80 -14.60 -12.98
CA PRO A 32 -1.02 -15.33 -11.97
C PRO A 32 0.45 -14.89 -11.91
N GLY A 33 1.06 -14.58 -13.07
CA GLY A 33 2.44 -14.10 -13.15
C GLY A 33 2.63 -12.72 -12.52
N CYS A 34 1.68 -11.78 -12.73
CA CYS A 34 1.73 -10.47 -12.10
C CYS A 34 1.46 -10.55 -10.60
N GLN A 35 0.49 -11.37 -10.18
CA GLN A 35 0.20 -11.61 -8.78
C GLN A 35 1.43 -12.15 -8.05
N TRP A 36 2.12 -13.14 -8.64
CA TRP A 36 3.37 -13.66 -8.11
C TRP A 36 4.47 -12.62 -8.03
N ALA A 37 4.68 -11.86 -9.11
CA ALA A 37 5.66 -10.78 -9.13
C ALA A 37 5.38 -9.75 -8.02
N CYS A 38 4.12 -9.38 -7.81
CA CYS A 38 3.72 -8.51 -6.71
C CYS A 38 4.02 -9.14 -5.35
N LEU A 39 3.70 -10.42 -5.14
CA LEU A 39 3.96 -11.08 -3.85
C LEU A 39 5.44 -11.09 -3.50
N THR A 40 6.34 -11.17 -4.47
CA THR A 40 7.80 -11.16 -4.26
C THR A 40 8.46 -9.80 -4.43
N ALA A 41 7.71 -8.76 -4.80
CA ALA A 41 8.25 -7.43 -5.04
C ALA A 41 8.66 -6.72 -3.75
N ARG A 42 9.67 -5.85 -3.88
CA ARG A 42 10.15 -4.97 -2.81
C ARG A 42 9.79 -3.50 -3.08
N GLN A 43 9.50 -3.18 -4.34
CA GLN A 43 9.16 -1.85 -4.81
C GLN A 43 8.27 -1.92 -6.07
N PRO A 44 7.54 -0.84 -6.41
CA PRO A 44 6.63 -0.84 -7.56
C PRO A 44 7.27 -1.20 -8.91
N GLN A 45 8.56 -0.86 -9.09
CA GLN A 45 9.28 -1.08 -10.35
C GLN A 45 9.47 -2.56 -10.67
N ASP A 46 9.47 -3.43 -9.65
CA ASP A 46 9.66 -4.88 -9.80
C ASP A 46 8.48 -5.53 -10.55
N LEU A 47 7.34 -4.83 -10.65
CA LEU A 47 6.14 -5.31 -11.33
C LEU A 47 6.18 -5.07 -12.83
N ASN A 48 6.93 -4.08 -13.30
CA ASN A 48 6.96 -3.66 -14.71
C ASN A 48 7.21 -4.80 -15.72
N PRO A 49 8.09 -5.80 -15.45
CA PRO A 49 8.33 -6.89 -16.39
C PRO A 49 7.16 -7.88 -16.51
N HIS A 50 6.27 -7.93 -15.53
CA HIS A 50 5.26 -8.98 -15.39
C HIS A 50 3.81 -8.46 -15.40
N CYS A 51 3.62 -7.17 -15.10
CA CYS A 51 2.32 -6.55 -14.94
C CYS A 51 2.08 -5.51 -16.04
N ARG A 52 1.21 -5.84 -16.99
CA ARG A 52 0.81 -4.89 -18.03
C ARG A 52 -0.28 -3.95 -17.50
N HIS A 53 -0.06 -2.64 -17.62
CA HIS A 53 -0.97 -1.64 -17.06
C HIS A 53 -2.43 -1.77 -17.49
N SER A 54 -2.67 -2.11 -18.77
CA SER A 54 -4.03 -2.29 -19.30
C SER A 54 -4.78 -3.49 -18.74
N HIS A 55 -4.09 -4.48 -18.17
CA HIS A 55 -4.70 -5.68 -17.60
C HIS A 55 -4.76 -5.63 -16.06
N GLU A 56 -3.81 -4.93 -15.44
CA GLU A 56 -3.59 -4.93 -13.99
C GLU A 56 -3.92 -3.58 -13.34
N MET A 57 -4.86 -2.84 -13.94
CA MET A 57 -5.24 -1.47 -13.54
C MET A 57 -5.46 -1.33 -12.04
N ASP A 58 -6.24 -2.23 -11.45
CA ASP A 58 -6.65 -2.21 -10.05
C ASP A 58 -5.49 -2.45 -9.08
N LEU A 59 -4.61 -3.39 -9.42
CA LEU A 59 -3.41 -3.74 -8.68
C LEU A 59 -2.41 -2.59 -8.74
N LEU A 60 -2.11 -2.08 -9.94
CA LEU A 60 -1.12 -1.03 -10.13
C LEU A 60 -1.58 0.31 -9.55
N THR A 61 -2.87 0.62 -9.62
CA THR A 61 -3.45 1.80 -8.94
C THR A 61 -3.31 1.70 -7.42
N CYS A 62 -3.54 0.50 -6.85
CA CYS A 62 -3.34 0.25 -5.43
C CYS A 62 -1.86 0.40 -5.04
N VAL A 63 -0.95 -0.22 -5.80
CA VAL A 63 0.50 -0.12 -5.55
C VAL A 63 0.97 1.33 -5.61
N GLN A 64 0.57 2.08 -6.63
CA GLN A 64 0.93 3.50 -6.77
C GLN A 64 0.44 4.34 -5.58
N ARG A 65 -0.80 4.09 -5.11
CA ARG A 65 -1.33 4.74 -3.91
C ARG A 65 -0.47 4.43 -2.69
N THR A 66 -0.13 3.16 -2.46
CA THR A 66 0.70 2.77 -1.31
C THR A 66 2.12 3.33 -1.38
N GLN A 67 2.69 3.51 -2.60
CA GLN A 67 3.98 4.15 -2.80
C GLN A 67 3.96 5.63 -2.38
N VAL A 68 2.92 6.38 -2.81
CA VAL A 68 2.70 7.76 -2.36
C VAL A 68 2.55 7.79 -0.83
N GLY A 69 1.79 6.83 -0.28
CA GLY A 69 1.62 6.66 1.16
C GLY A 69 2.92 6.45 1.91
N SER A 70 3.79 5.56 1.43
CA SER A 70 5.09 5.30 2.04
C SER A 70 5.93 6.57 2.13
N GLY A 71 6.01 7.35 1.04
CA GLY A 71 6.72 8.64 1.04
C GLY A 71 6.07 9.68 1.96
N CYS A 72 4.75 9.64 2.08
CA CYS A 72 3.98 10.50 2.97
C CYS A 72 4.27 10.22 4.46
N CYS A 73 4.16 8.96 4.85
CA CYS A 73 4.26 8.52 6.24
C CYS A 73 5.71 8.51 6.75
N ALA A 74 6.70 8.49 5.85
CA ALA A 74 8.11 8.64 6.20
C ALA A 74 8.48 10.05 6.72
N GLN A 75 7.62 11.06 6.53
CA GLN A 75 7.88 12.45 6.97
C GLN A 75 7.73 12.68 8.49
N THR A 76 7.40 11.65 9.25
CA THR A 76 7.33 11.69 10.72
C THR A 76 8.24 10.63 11.33
N GLN A 77 8.86 10.96 12.47
CA GLN A 77 9.58 10.00 13.32
C GLN A 77 8.66 9.35 14.36
N SER A 78 7.45 9.87 14.56
CA SER A 78 6.47 9.29 15.48
C SER A 78 5.92 7.98 14.91
N TYR A 79 6.25 6.89 15.58
CA TYR A 79 5.75 5.55 15.25
C TYR A 79 4.21 5.53 15.15
N LYS A 80 3.53 6.18 16.10
CA LYS A 80 2.06 6.21 16.14
C LYS A 80 1.45 6.96 14.95
N CYS A 81 2.01 8.11 14.59
CA CYS A 81 1.56 8.86 13.42
C CYS A 81 1.85 8.09 12.13
N ARG A 82 3.04 7.49 12.02
CA ARG A 82 3.42 6.66 10.87
C ARG A 82 2.45 5.50 10.68
N ALA A 83 2.22 4.68 11.71
CA ALA A 83 1.32 3.53 11.62
C ALA A 83 -0.11 3.92 11.22
N SER A 84 -0.66 4.98 11.81
CA SER A 84 -2.00 5.49 11.46
C SER A 84 -2.07 6.07 10.05
N CYS A 85 -0.97 6.63 9.54
CA CYS A 85 -0.85 7.09 8.16
C CYS A 85 -0.80 5.91 7.18
N GLU A 86 0.05 4.92 7.42
CA GLU A 86 0.19 3.75 6.55
C GLU A 86 -1.14 2.97 6.45
N ALA A 87 -1.88 2.86 7.55
CA ALA A 87 -3.20 2.24 7.58
C ALA A 87 -4.24 2.96 6.67
N VAL A 88 -4.17 4.29 6.56
CA VAL A 88 -5.04 5.06 5.64
C VAL A 88 -4.65 4.83 4.18
N PHE A 89 -3.37 4.63 3.89
CA PHE A 89 -2.92 4.37 2.51
C PHE A 89 -3.14 2.93 2.08
N ALA A 90 -3.10 1.97 3.00
CA ALA A 90 -3.37 0.55 2.75
C ALA A 90 -4.86 0.27 2.43
N ASP A 91 -5.78 1.05 2.98
CA ASP A 91 -7.22 0.94 2.67
C ASP A 91 -7.57 1.75 1.42
N ARG A 92 -8.17 1.11 0.39
CA ARG A 92 -8.64 1.79 -0.83
C ARG A 92 -9.67 2.87 -0.52
N THR A 93 -10.52 2.64 0.47
CA THR A 93 -11.60 3.55 0.88
C THR A 93 -11.56 3.76 2.40
N PRO A 94 -10.62 4.60 2.90
CA PRO A 94 -10.34 4.72 4.31
C PRO A 94 -11.59 5.02 5.13
N SER A 95 -11.92 4.12 6.05
CA SER A 95 -13.07 4.31 6.94
C SER A 95 -12.98 5.63 7.71
N ARG A 96 -14.13 6.19 8.11
CA ARG A 96 -14.18 7.40 8.96
C ARG A 96 -13.37 7.21 10.26
N ARG A 97 -13.29 5.97 10.77
CA ARG A 97 -12.50 5.62 11.94
C ARG A 97 -11.00 5.79 11.68
N LEU A 98 -10.47 5.25 10.57
CA LEU A 98 -9.06 5.39 10.20
C LEU A 98 -8.67 6.86 10.01
N ARG A 99 -9.52 7.64 9.33
CA ARG A 99 -9.27 9.07 9.10
C ARG A 99 -9.26 9.90 10.39
N LYS A 100 -10.16 9.59 11.33
CA LYS A 100 -10.14 10.20 12.68
C LYS A 100 -8.90 9.79 13.46
N GLN A 101 -8.48 8.53 13.37
CA GLN A 101 -7.28 8.05 14.04
C GLN A 101 -6.03 8.78 13.53
N LEU A 102 -5.87 8.88 12.22
CA LEU A 102 -4.80 9.67 11.58
C LEU A 102 -4.78 11.12 12.08
N SER A 103 -5.95 11.78 12.09
CA SER A 103 -6.06 13.18 12.54
C SER A 103 -5.67 13.36 14.02
N ARG A 104 -5.89 12.35 14.86
CA ARG A 104 -5.50 12.37 16.27
C ARG A 104 -4.00 12.14 16.44
N ASP A 105 -3.46 11.11 15.78
CA ASP A 105 -2.08 10.66 15.97
C ASP A 105 -1.06 11.55 15.26
N CYS A 106 -1.47 12.20 14.16
CA CYS A 106 -0.63 13.11 13.37
C CYS A 106 -0.94 14.59 13.62
N ARG A 107 -1.67 14.94 14.69
CA ARG A 107 -2.05 16.34 14.99
C ARG A 107 -0.86 17.30 15.02
N THR A 108 0.28 16.86 15.56
CA THR A 108 1.52 17.64 15.66
C THR A 108 2.45 17.46 14.45
N HIS A 109 1.99 16.79 13.39
CA HIS A 109 2.78 16.46 12.19
C HIS A 109 2.10 17.06 10.94
N PRO A 110 2.11 18.39 10.79
CA PRO A 110 1.37 19.09 9.74
C PRO A 110 1.77 18.67 8.31
N GLN A 111 3.02 18.25 8.11
CA GLN A 111 3.52 17.75 6.83
C GLN A 111 2.82 16.45 6.40
N VAL A 112 2.64 15.49 7.33
CA VAL A 112 1.91 14.24 7.09
C VAL A 112 0.44 14.54 6.84
N MET A 113 -0.17 15.41 7.66
CA MET A 113 -1.58 15.78 7.51
C MET A 113 -1.87 16.47 6.17
N ARG A 114 -0.96 17.34 5.70
CA ARG A 114 -1.09 18.02 4.40
C ARG A 114 -0.93 17.03 3.24
N CYS A 115 0.04 16.14 3.33
CA CYS A 115 0.28 15.13 2.31
C CYS A 115 -0.88 14.10 2.21
N ALA A 116 -1.43 13.66 3.34
CA ALA A 116 -2.57 12.73 3.38
C ALA A 116 -3.92 13.41 3.08
N HIS A 117 -3.97 14.74 2.91
CA HIS A 117 -5.21 15.50 2.75
C HIS A 117 -6.04 15.05 1.54
N THR A 118 -5.38 14.76 0.41
CA THR A 118 -6.04 14.32 -0.84
C THR A 118 -6.72 12.94 -0.70
N PHE A 119 -6.25 12.11 0.22
CA PHE A 119 -6.74 10.74 0.46
C PHE A 119 -7.68 10.63 1.67
N THR A 120 -7.80 11.71 2.46
CA THR A 120 -8.64 11.76 3.67
C THR A 120 -9.96 12.52 3.45
N ARG A 121 -10.10 13.27 2.36
CA ARG A 121 -11.37 13.94 2.01
C ARG A 121 -12.48 12.91 1.82
N THR A 122 -13.48 12.95 2.69
CA THR A 122 -14.82 12.45 2.39
C THR A 122 -15.26 13.06 1.05
N SER A 123 -15.66 12.25 0.07
CA SER A 123 -16.62 12.71 -0.92
C SER A 123 -17.76 13.41 -0.17
N PRO A 124 -18.26 14.58 -0.62
CA PRO A 124 -19.42 15.18 0.02
C PRO A 124 -20.52 14.13 0.01
N SER A 125 -21.05 13.86 1.20
CA SER A 125 -22.23 13.04 1.39
C SER A 125 -23.26 13.43 0.34
N HIS A 126 -23.57 12.52 -0.59
CA HIS A 126 -24.82 12.61 -1.34
C HIS A 126 -25.91 12.47 -0.28
N LYS A 127 -26.47 13.62 0.16
CA LYS A 127 -27.71 13.63 0.91
C LYS A 127 -28.85 13.26 -0.06
N PRO A 128 -29.88 12.56 0.43
CA PRO A 128 -31.01 12.10 -0.38
C PRO A 128 -31.76 13.26 -1.04
#